data_AF-A0A968D910-F1
#
_entry.id   AF-A0A968D910-F1
#
_cell.length_a   1.000
_cell.length_b   1.000
_cell.length_c   1.000
_cell.angle_alpha   90.00
_cell.angle_beta   90.00
_cell.angle_gamma   90.00
#
_symmetry.space_group_name_H-M   'P 1'
#
loop_
_entity.id
_entity.type
_entity.pdbx_description
1 polymer ?
#
loop_
_entity_poly.entity_id
_entity_poly.type
_entity_poly.pdbx_seq_one_letter_code
_entity_poly.pdbx_strand_id
1 'polypeptide(L)'
;LVAASKSDILDYISWRVEGGAKPRSTARQLSSFRRFFRYLLREGAISDDPTAQIAMPKIGRALPTSLTEEEVDALLGAPNVSESLGHRDRAMLELLYA
;
A
#
# COMPACT_ATOMS: atom_id res chain seq x y z
N LEU A 1 15.18 16.35 9.98
CA LEU A 1 14.42 15.11 10.30
C LEU A 1 14.66 14.61 11.72
N VAL A 2 15.89 14.55 12.22
CA VAL A 2 16.18 14.08 13.60
C VAL A 2 15.46 14.91 14.68
N ALA A 3 15.28 16.21 14.46
CA ALA A 3 14.57 17.12 15.37
C ALA A 3 13.04 17.18 15.13
N ALA A 4 12.47 16.33 14.27
CA ALA A 4 11.05 16.38 13.97
C ALA A 4 10.23 15.93 15.18
N SER A 5 9.24 16.74 15.53
CA SER A 5 8.27 16.49 16.59
C SER A 5 7.04 15.76 16.06
N LYS A 6 6.18 15.29 16.97
CA LYS A 6 4.87 14.73 16.62
C LYS A 6 4.00 15.73 15.84
N SER A 7 4.04 17.01 16.18
CA SER A 7 3.29 18.06 15.47
C SER A 7 3.76 18.22 14.03
N ASP A 8 5.07 18.22 13.77
CA ASP A 8 5.59 18.33 12.39
C ASP A 8 5.07 17.20 11.49
N ILE A 9 4.96 15.99 12.04
CA ILE A 9 4.46 14.82 11.31
C ILE A 9 2.95 14.94 11.08
N LEU A 10 2.20 15.41 12.07
CA LEU A 10 0.75 15.63 11.93
C LEU A 10 0.45 16.74 10.93
N ASP A 11 1.16 17.86 10.98
CA ASP A 11 1.01 18.99 10.05
C ASP A 11 1.33 18.57 8.62
N TYR A 12 2.40 17.79 8.44
CA TYR A 12 2.72 17.21 7.14
C TYR A 12 1.62 16.26 6.62
N ILE A 13 1.07 15.42 7.49
CA ILE A 13 -0.04 14.52 7.12
C ILE A 13 -1.28 15.33 6.75
N SER A 14 -1.62 16.36 7.52
CA SER A 14 -2.76 17.27 7.25
C SER A 14 -2.58 17.95 5.89
N TRP A 15 -1.43 18.57 5.64
CA TRP A 15 -1.11 19.18 4.35
C TRP A 15 -1.24 18.20 3.18
N ARG A 16 -0.77 16.95 3.34
CA ARG A 16 -0.92 15.89 2.33
C ARG A 16 -2.38 15.56 2.06
N VAL A 17 -3.20 15.47 3.10
CA VAL A 17 -4.63 15.15 3.00
C VAL A 17 -5.38 16.31 2.32
N GLU A 18 -5.08 17.55 2.70
CA GLU A 18 -5.59 18.77 2.05
C GLU A 18 -5.22 18.83 0.56
N GLY A 19 -4.02 18.35 0.21
CA GLY A 19 -3.56 18.16 -1.17
C GLY A 19 -4.17 16.95 -1.90
N GLY A 20 -5.16 16.25 -1.32
CA GLY A 20 -5.88 15.16 -1.97
C GLY A 20 -5.22 13.77 -1.83
N ALA A 21 -4.26 13.59 -0.92
CA ALA A 21 -3.66 12.28 -0.70
C ALA A 21 -4.68 11.26 -0.17
N LYS A 22 -4.82 10.13 -0.87
CA LYS A 22 -5.71 9.03 -0.44
C LYS A 22 -5.21 8.42 0.88
N PRO A 23 -6.12 7.96 1.78
CA PRO A 23 -5.75 7.37 3.07
C PRO A 23 -4.72 6.24 2.99
N ARG A 24 -4.77 5.42 1.93
CA ARG A 24 -3.81 4.32 1.69
C ARG A 24 -2.39 4.83 1.43
N SER A 25 -2.25 5.95 0.70
CA SER A 25 -0.95 6.58 0.43
C SER A 25 -0.38 7.20 1.71
N THR A 26 -1.22 7.91 2.46
CA THR A 26 -0.86 8.50 3.77
C THR A 26 -0.44 7.42 4.77
N ALA A 27 -1.15 6.30 4.83
CA ALA A 27 -0.80 5.17 5.69
C ALA A 27 0.57 4.57 5.32
N ARG A 28 0.87 4.40 4.02
CA ARG A 28 2.18 3.92 3.57
C ARG A 28 3.30 4.90 3.98
N GLN A 29 3.06 6.21 3.83
CA GLN A 29 4.02 7.23 4.24
C GLN A 29 4.30 7.20 5.74
N LEU A 30 3.25 7.13 6.57
CA LEU A 30 3.40 7.04 8.03
C LEU A 30 4.11 5.75 8.45
N SER A 31 3.91 4.64 7.74
CA SER A 31 4.67 3.39 7.95
C SER A 31 6.17 3.58 7.69
N SER A 32 6.52 4.31 6.63
CA SER A 32 7.92 4.66 6.33
C SER A 32 8.54 5.54 7.41
N PHE A 33 7.83 6.57 7.88
CA PHE A 33 8.29 7.42 8.99
C PHE A 33 8.51 6.59 10.25
N ARG A 34 7.55 5.74 10.61
CA ARG A 34 7.66 4.80 11.73
C ARG A 34 8.91 3.94 11.66
N ARG A 35 9.22 3.38 10.48
CA ARG A 35 10.42 2.55 10.31
C ARG A 35 11.70 3.38 10.47
N PHE A 36 11.71 4.60 9.93
CA PHE A 36 12.84 5.52 10.02
C PHE A 36 13.11 5.98 11.47
N PHE A 37 12.10 6.46 12.20
CA PHE A 37 12.30 6.92 13.58
C PHE A 37 12.63 5.76 14.53
N ARG A 38 12.05 4.57 14.34
CA ARG A 38 12.50 3.38 15.08
C ARG A 38 13.94 2.99 14.79
N TYR A 39 14.43 3.20 13.57
CA TYR A 39 15.84 3.01 13.25
C TYR A 39 16.69 4.03 14.03
N LEU A 40 16.36 5.33 13.96
CA LEU A 40 17.09 6.36 14.70
C LEU A 40 17.11 6.13 16.22
N LEU A 41 16.01 5.65 16.79
CA LEU A 41 15.92 5.29 18.20
C LEU A 41 16.87 4.14 18.56
N ARG A 42 16.97 3.13 17.69
CA ARG A 42 17.91 2.00 17.87
C ARG A 42 19.37 2.43 17.77
N GLU A 43 19.67 3.37 16.89
CA GLU A 43 21.01 3.94 16.73
C GLU A 43 21.36 4.96 17.85
N GLY A 44 20.44 5.23 18.78
CA GLY A 44 20.64 6.22 19.84
C GLY A 44 20.68 7.67 19.35
N ALA A 45 20.30 7.93 18.10
CA ALA A 45 20.29 9.27 17.50
C ALA A 45 19.14 10.15 18.02
N ILE A 46 18.09 9.52 18.56
CA ILE A 46 16.97 10.16 19.26
C ILE A 46 16.64 9.35 20.52
N SER A 47 16.01 9.99 21.51
CA SER A 47 15.58 9.35 22.75
C SER A 47 14.11 8.92 22.76
N ASP A 48 13.29 9.48 21.87
CA ASP A 48 11.87 9.19 21.76
C ASP A 48 11.41 9.15 20.29
N ASP A 49 10.41 8.31 19.99
CA ASP A 49 9.87 8.15 18.63
C ASP A 49 8.66 9.10 18.42
N PRO A 50 8.78 10.16 17.61
CA PRO A 50 7.69 11.13 17.40
C PRO A 50 6.46 10.52 16.71
N THR A 51 6.57 9.31 16.15
CA THR A 51 5.46 8.58 15.52
C THR A 51 4.73 7.61 16.45
N ALA A 52 5.23 7.40 17.68
CA ALA A 52 4.71 6.39 18.60
C ALA A 52 3.20 6.55 18.85
N GLN A 53 2.74 7.78 19.06
CA GLN A 53 1.35 8.11 19.39
C GLN A 53 0.50 8.56 18.20
N ILE A 54 0.97 8.40 16.96
CA ILE A 54 0.20 8.79 15.77
C ILE A 54 -0.65 7.61 15.31
N ALA A 55 -1.98 7.76 15.36
CA ALA A 55 -2.88 6.73 14.86
C ALA A 55 -2.71 6.54 13.34
N MET A 56 -2.76 5.29 12.87
CA MET A 56 -2.78 5.03 11.42
C MET A 56 -4.10 5.53 10.81
N PRO A 57 -4.07 6.10 9.59
CA PRO A 57 -5.29 6.38 8.86
C PRO A 57 -6.15 5.12 8.74
N LYS A 58 -7.45 5.24 9.03
CA LYS A 58 -8.39 4.14 8.81
C LYS A 58 -8.53 3.90 7.31
N ILE A 59 -8.03 2.77 6.84
CA ILE A 59 -8.22 2.34 5.46
C ILE A 59 -9.55 1.59 5.42
N GLY A 60 -10.57 2.19 4.80
CA GLY A 60 -11.80 1.48 4.49
C GLY A 60 -11.49 0.24 3.63
N ARG A 61 -12.12 -0.89 3.96
CA ARG A 61 -12.04 -2.09 3.14
C ARG A 61 -13.23 -2.04 2.18
N ALA A 62 -12.96 -1.82 0.90
CA ALA A 62 -13.99 -2.07 -0.10
C ALA A 62 -14.31 -3.57 -0.05
N LEU A 63 -15.59 -3.91 -0.16
CA LEU A 63 -15.97 -5.30 -0.40
C LEU A 63 -15.33 -5.73 -1.72
N PRO A 64 -14.71 -6.92 -1.79
CA PRO A 64 -14.22 -7.43 -3.05
C PRO A 64 -15.39 -7.57 -4.01
N THR A 65 -15.25 -7.04 -5.22
CA THR A 65 -16.16 -7.36 -6.32
C THR A 65 -15.73 -8.72 -6.86
N SER A 66 -16.66 -9.66 -6.94
CA SER A 66 -16.45 -10.94 -7.63
C SER A 66 -16.66 -10.75 -9.13
N LEU A 67 -15.86 -11.44 -9.93
CA LEU A 67 -16.11 -11.55 -11.37
C LEU A 67 -17.34 -12.44 -11.61
N THR A 68 -18.14 -12.13 -12.64
CA THR A 68 -19.14 -13.07 -13.15
C THR A 68 -18.46 -14.23 -13.88
N GLU A 69 -19.20 -15.30 -14.14
CA GLU A 69 -18.70 -16.45 -14.91
C GLU A 69 -18.21 -16.00 -16.30
N GLU A 70 -18.95 -15.10 -16.95
CA GLU A 70 -18.59 -14.55 -18.26
C GLU A 70 -17.31 -13.70 -18.20
N GLU A 71 -17.12 -12.93 -17.12
CA GLU A 71 -15.89 -12.15 -16.92
C GLU A 71 -14.68 -13.05 -16.64
N VAL A 72 -14.89 -14.18 -15.95
CA VAL A 72 -13.86 -15.20 -15.73
C VAL A 72 -13.47 -15.85 -17.05
N ASP A 73 -14.45 -16.27 -17.87
CA ASP A 73 -14.18 -16.88 -19.18
C ASP A 73 -13.44 -15.91 -20.11
N ALA A 74 -13.85 -14.64 -20.13
CA ALA A 74 -13.16 -13.60 -20.88
C ALA A 74 -11.72 -13.38 -20.39
N LEU A 75 -11.48 -13.43 -19.08
CA LEU A 75 -10.14 -13.31 -18.49
C LEU A 75 -9.25 -14.50 -18.88
N LEU A 76 -9.75 -15.74 -18.74
CA LEU A 76 -9.00 -16.96 -19.08
C LEU A 76 -8.72 -17.06 -20.59
N GLY A 77 -9.61 -16.51 -21.42
CA GLY A 77 -9.47 -16.45 -22.88
C GLY A 77 -8.62 -15.29 -23.42
N ALA A 78 -8.25 -14.31 -22.60
CA ALA A 78 -7.53 -13.11 -23.04
C ALA A 78 -6.12 -13.35 -23.65
N PRO A 79 -5.32 -14.34 -23.20
CA PRO A 79 -3.97 -14.54 -23.74
C PRO A 79 -3.95 -15.02 -25.21
N ASN A 80 -3.10 -14.41 -26.04
CA ASN A 80 -2.91 -14.83 -27.43
C ASN A 80 -2.10 -16.14 -27.53
N VAL A 81 -2.79 -17.28 -27.61
CA VAL A 81 -2.20 -18.61 -27.70
C VAL A 81 -1.56 -18.95 -29.06
N SER A 82 -1.44 -18.00 -30.00
CA SER A 82 -0.59 -18.19 -31.18
C SER A 82 0.90 -17.98 -30.88
N GLU A 83 1.24 -17.44 -29.70
CA GLU A 83 2.61 -17.25 -29.23
C GLU A 83 2.89 -18.12 -27.99
N SER A 84 4.14 -18.58 -27.83
CA SER A 84 4.55 -19.38 -26.66
C SER A 84 4.32 -18.65 -25.33
N LEU A 85 4.45 -17.31 -25.31
CA LEU A 85 4.14 -16.50 -24.12
C LEU A 85 2.66 -16.54 -23.77
N GLY A 86 1.75 -16.55 -24.75
CA GLY A 86 0.31 -16.62 -24.49
C GLY A 86 -0.12 -17.95 -23.87
N HIS A 87 0.51 -19.06 -24.26
CA HIS A 87 0.28 -20.35 -23.58
C HIS A 87 0.69 -20.32 -22.11
N ARG A 88 1.86 -19.74 -21.81
CA ARG A 88 2.33 -19.57 -20.43
C ARG A 88 1.35 -18.71 -19.62
N ASP A 89 0.96 -17.57 -20.18
CA ASP A 89 0.11 -16.61 -19.50
C ASP A 89 -1.29 -17.20 -19.23
N ARG A 90 -1.84 -17.97 -20.17
CA ARG A 90 -3.07 -18.74 -19.97
C ARG A 90 -2.94 -19.79 -18.87
N ALA A 91 -1.87 -20.59 -18.88
CA ALA A 91 -1.64 -21.59 -17.84
C ALA A 91 -1.51 -20.96 -16.43
N MET A 92 -0.88 -19.78 -16.33
CA MET A 92 -0.79 -19.04 -15.07
C MET A 92 -2.17 -18.56 -14.58
N LEU A 93 -3.02 -18.06 -15.49
CA LEU A 93 -4.37 -17.61 -15.14
C LEU A 93 -5.26 -18.78 -14.70
N GLU A 94 -5.24 -19.90 -15.45
CA GLU A 94 -5.99 -21.10 -15.08
C GLU A 94 -5.54 -21.67 -13.72
N LEU A 95 -4.24 -21.68 -13.42
CA LEU A 95 -3.71 -22.14 -12.13
C LEU A 95 -4.10 -21.23 -10.96
N LEU A 96 -4.12 -19.91 -11.15
CA LEU A 96 -4.51 -18.95 -10.11
C LEU A 96 -6.02 -18.98 -9.82
N TYR A 97 -6.81 -19.49 -10.76
CA TYR A 97 -8.26 -19.65 -10.64
C TYR A 97 -8.66 -21.01 -10.03
N ALA A 98 -7.86 -22.07 -10.24
CA ALA A 98 -8.14 -23.45 -9.83
C ALA A 98 -8.13 -23.70 -8.31
#